data_AF-A0AAY5JX74-F1
#
_entry.id   AF-A0AAY5JX74-F1
#
_cell.length_a   1.000
_cell.length_b   1.000
_cell.length_c   1.000
_cell.angle_alpha   90.00
_cell.angle_beta   90.00
_cell.angle_gamma   90.00
#
_symmetry.space_group_name_H-M   'P 1'
#
loop_
_entity.id
_entity.type
_entity.pdbx_description
1 polymer ?
#
loop_
_entity_poly.entity_id
_entity_poly.type
_entity_poly.pdbx_seq_one_letter_code
_entity_poly.pdbx_strand_id
1 'polypeptide(L)'
;MLNVIPMPKMARSGSGSTSGFPLLEELCMATTAVSFMTDQDLTKILYNSPKLRVLDLRGCSRITAAGLSALPCEELECLYWGLYFSSNVTVSLSKKGLHLLAQKWSSTLKELDLANQLFCEEDMEISMGHLAQGTGADSTLCSLNLSGTKVTTPALRLIIGQSTALNYLNLSSCRYLPRGLKKLYRGQQEIHQLLEKFE
;
A
#
# COMPACT_ATOMS: atom_id res chain seq x y z
N MET A 1 15.42 11.77 3.37
CA MET A 1 14.28 11.22 4.15
C MET A 1 14.32 11.77 5.56
N LEU A 2 13.34 12.58 5.94
CA LEU A 2 13.16 13.05 7.31
C LEU A 2 12.16 12.10 7.98
N ASN A 3 12.62 11.30 8.95
CA ASN A 3 11.73 10.52 9.81
C ASN A 3 11.09 11.48 10.80
N VAL A 4 9.86 11.91 10.52
CA VAL A 4 9.13 12.80 11.43
C VAL A 4 8.27 11.95 12.35
N ILE A 5 8.48 12.07 13.66
CA ILE A 5 7.55 11.57 14.66
C ILE A 5 6.69 12.77 15.08
N PRO A 6 5.42 12.88 14.67
CA PRO A 6 4.59 13.98 15.06
C PRO A 6 4.26 13.82 16.52
N MET A 7 4.75 14.76 17.32
CA MET A 7 4.34 14.92 18.70
C MET A 7 3.14 15.87 18.74
N PRO A 8 2.00 15.45 19.30
CA PRO A 8 0.89 16.38 19.49
C PRO A 8 1.34 17.49 20.44
N LYS A 9 1.61 18.66 19.88
CA LYS A 9 1.90 19.86 20.66
C LYS A 9 0.58 20.27 21.32
N MET A 10 0.54 20.38 22.65
CA MET A 10 -0.53 21.11 23.34
C MET A 10 -0.45 22.58 22.92
N ALA A 11 -1.00 22.91 21.76
CA ALA A 11 -1.08 24.27 21.28
C ALA A 11 -2.29 24.94 21.97
N ARG A 12 -2.00 26.01 22.71
CA ARG A 12 -3.01 26.99 23.12
C ARG A 12 -3.77 27.45 21.87
N SER A 13 -5.09 27.54 21.98
CA SER A 13 -6.03 28.01 20.97
C SER A 13 -5.54 29.28 20.27
N GLY A 14 -4.85 29.11 19.15
CA GLY A 14 -4.49 30.15 18.21
C GLY A 14 -5.20 29.86 16.91
N SER A 15 -6.06 30.76 16.47
CA SER A 15 -6.84 30.71 15.22
C SER A 15 -5.95 30.93 13.98
N GLY A 16 -4.81 30.26 13.90
CA GLY A 16 -3.93 30.29 12.74
C GLY A 16 -4.39 29.25 11.73
N SER A 17 -4.96 29.70 10.62
CA SER A 17 -5.21 28.84 9.46
C SER A 17 -3.85 28.35 8.96
N THR A 18 -3.52 27.09 9.23
CA THR A 18 -2.30 26.50 8.69
C THR A 18 -2.46 26.40 7.17
N SER A 19 -1.42 26.71 6.41
CA SER A 19 -1.45 26.66 4.94
C SER A 19 -1.27 25.25 4.36
N GLY A 20 -1.11 24.24 5.24
CA GLY A 20 -0.76 22.87 4.87
C GLY A 20 0.55 22.79 4.09
N PHE A 21 0.71 21.75 3.27
CA PHE A 21 1.96 21.51 2.52
C PHE A 21 1.70 21.29 1.02
N PRO A 22 1.36 22.35 0.26
CA PRO A 22 0.91 22.23 -1.14
C PRO A 22 1.98 21.71 -2.12
N LEU A 23 3.25 21.74 -1.71
CA LEU A 23 4.40 21.27 -2.48
C LEU A 23 4.98 19.96 -1.93
N LEU A 24 4.34 19.33 -0.94
CA LEU A 24 4.83 18.08 -0.38
C LEU A 24 4.66 16.94 -1.39
N GLU A 25 5.77 16.39 -1.84
CA GLU A 25 5.79 15.24 -2.76
C GLU A 25 6.04 13.91 -2.04
N GLU A 26 6.76 13.94 -0.91
CA GLU A 26 7.14 12.73 -0.19
C GLU A 26 6.91 12.90 1.31
N LEU A 27 6.25 11.90 1.92
CA LEU A 27 6.08 11.82 3.36
C LEU A 27 6.49 10.43 3.85
N CYS A 28 7.40 10.38 4.82
CA CYS A 28 7.80 9.15 5.49
C CYS A 28 7.56 9.24 6.99
N MET A 29 6.71 8.34 7.47
CA MET A 29 6.34 8.16 8.88
C MET A 29 6.56 6.70 9.31
N ALA A 30 7.46 6.00 8.60
CA ALA A 30 7.79 4.62 8.91
C ALA A 30 8.32 4.50 10.34
N THR A 31 7.89 3.45 11.05
CA THR A 31 8.33 3.20 12.41
C THR A 31 8.49 1.71 12.68
N THR A 32 9.49 1.39 13.51
CA THR A 32 9.71 0.05 14.06
C THR A 32 9.10 -0.10 15.45
N ALA A 33 8.56 0.98 16.02
CA ALA A 33 7.91 1.02 17.33
C ALA A 33 6.38 1.08 17.18
N VAL A 34 5.66 1.00 18.31
CA VAL A 34 4.20 1.18 18.32
C VAL A 34 3.83 2.56 17.77
N SER A 35 3.10 2.58 16.66
CA SER A 35 2.55 3.81 16.09
C SER A 35 1.21 4.15 16.74
N PHE A 36 1.08 5.39 17.24
CA PHE A 36 -0.19 5.96 17.69
C PHE A 36 -0.87 6.82 16.61
N MET A 37 -0.26 6.94 15.43
CA MET A 37 -0.80 7.70 14.32
C MET A 37 -2.15 7.15 13.89
N THR A 38 -3.17 8.01 13.82
CA THR A 38 -4.51 7.66 13.33
C THR A 38 -4.81 8.30 11.97
N ASP A 39 -5.89 7.87 11.33
CA ASP A 39 -6.38 8.47 10.08
C ASP A 39 -6.63 9.99 10.22
N GLN A 40 -7.08 10.43 11.40
CA GLN A 40 -7.31 11.84 11.68
C GLN A 40 -6.01 12.63 11.72
N ASP A 41 -4.96 12.07 12.33
CA ASP A 41 -3.65 12.71 12.39
C ASP A 41 -3.04 12.83 11.00
N LEU A 42 -3.14 11.76 10.21
CA LEU A 42 -2.67 11.75 8.82
C LEU A 42 -3.43 12.76 7.96
N THR A 43 -4.75 12.86 8.11
CA THR A 43 -5.58 13.85 7.42
C THR A 43 -5.16 15.27 7.78
N LYS A 44 -4.93 15.57 9.08
CA LYS A 44 -4.47 16.89 9.53
C LYS A 44 -3.09 17.26 8.98
N ILE A 45 -2.23 16.29 8.71
CA ILE A 45 -0.92 16.53 8.09
C ILE A 45 -1.09 16.76 6.58
N LEU A 46 -1.91 15.96 5.91
CA LEU A 46 -1.98 15.90 4.45
C LEU A 46 -3.14 16.69 3.81
N TYR A 47 -4.02 17.34 4.57
CA TYR A 47 -5.26 17.99 4.06
C TYR A 47 -5.07 18.99 2.91
N ASN A 48 -3.86 19.54 2.72
CA ASN A 48 -3.53 20.39 1.57
C ASN A 48 -2.20 19.95 0.94
N SER A 49 -2.06 18.66 0.65
CA SER A 49 -0.87 18.06 0.00
C SER A 49 -1.26 17.34 -1.31
N PRO A 50 -1.79 18.05 -2.33
CA PRO A 50 -2.27 17.43 -3.56
C PRO A 50 -1.17 16.79 -4.41
N LYS A 51 0.09 17.24 -4.25
CA LYS A 51 1.26 16.78 -5.00
C LYS A 51 1.96 15.56 -4.39
N LEU A 52 1.37 14.93 -3.36
CA LEU A 52 2.02 13.80 -2.70
C LEU A 52 2.09 12.60 -3.64
N ARG A 53 3.32 12.13 -3.90
CA ARG A 53 3.66 11.01 -4.79
C ARG A 53 4.21 9.81 -4.02
N VAL A 54 4.88 10.03 -2.90
CA VAL A 54 5.44 8.95 -2.06
C VAL A 54 4.90 9.04 -0.65
N LEU A 55 4.29 7.96 -0.17
CA LEU A 55 3.77 7.84 1.18
C LEU A 55 4.27 6.55 1.83
N ASP A 56 5.14 6.71 2.84
CA ASP A 56 5.67 5.61 3.63
C ASP A 56 5.09 5.61 5.05
N LEU A 57 4.29 4.59 5.31
CA LEU A 57 3.54 4.34 6.55
C LEU A 57 3.86 2.97 7.11
N ARG A 58 5.04 2.42 6.84
CA ARG A 58 5.45 1.12 7.38
C ARG A 58 5.38 1.13 8.90
N GLY A 59 4.73 0.12 9.48
CA GLY A 59 4.50 0.04 10.94
C GLY A 59 3.34 0.88 11.48
N CYS A 60 2.68 1.72 10.67
CA CYS A 60 1.50 2.49 11.08
C CYS A 60 0.23 1.61 11.08
N SER A 61 0.09 0.82 12.13
CA SER A 61 -0.92 -0.24 12.24
C SER A 61 -2.37 0.25 12.42
N ARG A 62 -2.54 1.48 12.94
CA ARG A 62 -3.84 2.14 13.19
C ARG A 62 -4.39 2.89 11.97
N ILE A 63 -3.59 3.08 10.93
CA ILE A 63 -4.07 3.66 9.66
C ILE A 63 -4.96 2.63 8.97
N THR A 64 -6.06 3.11 8.40
CA THR A 64 -7.05 2.29 7.68
C THR A 64 -7.10 2.64 6.20
N ALA A 65 -7.66 1.74 5.38
CA ALA A 65 -7.86 2.01 3.96
C ALA A 65 -8.86 3.15 3.74
N ALA A 66 -9.87 3.29 4.60
CA ALA A 66 -10.80 4.42 4.55
C ALA A 66 -10.07 5.75 4.77
N GLY A 67 -9.19 5.83 5.78
CA GLY A 67 -8.37 7.01 6.03
C GLY A 67 -7.46 7.38 4.85
N LEU A 68 -6.81 6.37 4.24
CA LEU A 68 -5.97 6.57 3.06
C LEU A 68 -6.79 7.03 1.83
N SER A 69 -7.99 6.47 1.63
CA SER A 69 -8.84 6.85 0.49
C SER A 69 -9.34 8.29 0.56
N ALA A 70 -9.47 8.84 1.78
CA ALA A 70 -9.91 10.20 2.05
C ALA A 70 -8.80 11.27 1.87
N LEU A 71 -7.55 10.86 1.64
CA LEU A 71 -6.45 11.79 1.40
C LEU A 71 -6.63 12.54 0.07
N PRO A 72 -6.25 13.82 -0.03
CA PRO A 72 -6.46 14.64 -1.23
C PRO A 72 -5.48 14.34 -2.38
N CYS A 73 -4.58 13.36 -2.23
CA CYS A 73 -3.59 13.02 -3.25
C CYS A 73 -4.15 12.01 -4.26
N GLU A 74 -4.29 12.44 -5.51
CA GLU A 74 -4.82 11.63 -6.62
C GLU A 74 -3.70 10.93 -7.42
N GLU A 75 -2.48 11.46 -7.38
CA GLU A 75 -1.34 11.01 -8.20
C GLU A 75 -0.27 10.27 -7.37
N LEU A 76 -0.70 9.42 -6.42
CA LEU A 76 0.24 8.67 -5.59
C LEU A 76 0.96 7.59 -6.41
N GLU A 77 2.29 7.61 -6.39
CA GLU A 77 3.12 6.67 -7.14
C GLU A 77 3.64 5.53 -6.26
N CYS A 78 4.00 5.82 -5.00
CA CYS A 78 4.57 4.84 -4.09
C CYS A 78 3.82 4.82 -2.77
N LEU A 79 3.23 3.68 -2.44
CA LEU A 79 2.61 3.43 -1.13
C LEU A 79 3.35 2.32 -0.40
N TYR A 80 4.05 2.66 0.66
CA TYR A 80 4.65 1.68 1.56
C TYR A 80 3.83 1.54 2.84
N TRP A 81 3.04 0.48 2.94
CA TRP A 81 2.13 0.24 4.05
C TRP A 81 2.33 -1.16 4.64
N GLY A 82 3.57 -1.65 4.69
CA GLY A 82 3.89 -2.94 5.32
C GLY A 82 3.87 -2.91 6.86
N LEU A 83 3.49 -4.01 7.49
CA LEU A 83 3.48 -4.21 8.94
C LEU A 83 4.61 -5.16 9.37
N TYR A 84 5.85 -4.67 9.37
CA TYR A 84 7.04 -5.48 9.65
C TYR A 84 7.33 -5.68 11.15
N PHE A 85 6.96 -4.72 11.99
CA PHE A 85 7.41 -4.64 13.39
C PHE A 85 6.26 -4.52 14.41
N SER A 86 5.01 -4.70 13.97
CA SER A 86 3.85 -4.58 14.86
C SER A 86 3.73 -5.83 15.75
N SER A 87 4.33 -5.78 16.93
CA SER A 87 4.22 -6.81 17.96
C SER A 87 2.76 -6.94 18.42
N ASN A 88 2.04 -7.97 17.97
CA ASN A 88 0.80 -8.55 18.52
C ASN A 88 -0.37 -7.64 18.99
N VAL A 89 -0.29 -6.31 18.86
CA VAL A 89 -1.26 -5.35 19.42
C VAL A 89 -2.40 -5.05 18.44
N THR A 90 -2.26 -5.35 17.15
CA THR A 90 -3.42 -5.39 16.25
C THR A 90 -4.08 -6.74 16.34
N VAL A 91 -4.91 -6.88 17.38
CA VAL A 91 -5.97 -7.87 17.47
C VAL A 91 -6.69 -7.92 16.12
N SER A 92 -6.47 -9.00 15.38
CA SER A 92 -7.48 -9.79 14.66
C SER A 92 -8.68 -9.03 14.07
N LEU A 93 -8.48 -7.89 13.42
CA LEU A 93 -9.52 -7.24 12.63
C LEU A 93 -9.09 -7.33 11.18
N SER A 94 -9.82 -8.15 10.43
CA SER A 94 -9.72 -8.17 8.97
C SER A 94 -9.88 -6.74 8.48
N LYS A 95 -8.85 -6.21 7.82
CA LYS A 95 -8.98 -4.93 7.14
C LYS A 95 -9.85 -5.13 5.90
N LYS A 96 -10.54 -4.07 5.51
CA LYS A 96 -11.38 -4.00 4.30
C LYS A 96 -11.07 -2.71 3.57
N GLY A 97 -11.42 -2.66 2.29
CA GLY A 97 -11.37 -1.44 1.50
C GLY A 97 -10.03 -1.22 0.80
N LEU A 98 -9.18 -2.25 0.69
CA LEU A 98 -8.00 -2.15 -0.19
C LEU A 98 -8.42 -1.82 -1.63
N HIS A 99 -9.58 -2.35 -2.06
CA HIS A 99 -10.11 -2.09 -3.41
C HIS A 99 -10.36 -0.60 -3.67
N LEU A 100 -10.72 0.18 -2.64
CA LEU A 100 -10.90 1.63 -2.76
C LEU A 100 -9.57 2.33 -3.08
N LEU A 101 -8.47 1.89 -2.46
CA LEU A 101 -7.13 2.42 -2.72
C LEU A 101 -6.63 1.99 -4.10
N ALA A 102 -6.83 0.71 -4.43
CA ALA A 102 -6.49 0.17 -5.73
C ALA A 102 -7.26 0.89 -6.84
N GLN A 103 -8.54 1.18 -6.66
CA GLN A 103 -9.34 1.94 -7.60
C GLN A 103 -8.86 3.39 -7.71
N LYS A 104 -8.54 4.04 -6.57
CA LYS A 104 -8.12 5.44 -6.54
C LYS A 104 -6.80 5.67 -7.27
N TRP A 105 -5.82 4.79 -7.10
CA TRP A 105 -4.46 4.98 -7.61
C TRP A 105 -4.07 3.98 -8.72
N SER A 106 -5.02 3.27 -9.33
CA SER A 106 -4.74 2.23 -10.32
C SER A 106 -3.90 2.70 -11.51
N SER A 107 -4.05 3.96 -11.92
CA SER A 107 -3.35 4.55 -13.08
C SER A 107 -2.03 5.23 -12.75
N THR A 108 -1.71 5.43 -11.47
CA THR A 108 -0.56 6.24 -11.02
C THR A 108 0.44 5.44 -10.20
N LEU A 109 -0.01 4.38 -9.54
CA LEU A 109 0.81 3.57 -8.65
C LEU A 109 1.92 2.83 -9.42
N LYS A 110 3.15 3.01 -8.97
CA LYS A 110 4.37 2.32 -9.43
C LYS A 110 4.82 1.28 -8.43
N GLU A 111 4.72 1.60 -7.14
CA GLU A 111 5.16 0.71 -6.06
C GLU A 111 4.10 0.56 -4.98
N LEU A 112 3.80 -0.69 -4.63
CA LEU A 112 2.86 -1.04 -3.57
C LEU A 112 3.47 -2.06 -2.61
N ASP A 113 3.60 -1.68 -1.35
CA ASP A 113 4.00 -2.58 -0.28
C ASP A 113 2.87 -2.78 0.74
N LEU A 114 2.33 -4.01 0.77
CA LEU A 114 1.28 -4.47 1.67
C LEU A 114 1.77 -5.59 2.60
N ALA A 115 3.09 -5.70 2.83
CA ALA A 115 3.64 -6.79 3.62
C ALA A 115 2.90 -6.95 4.97
N ASN A 116 2.52 -8.18 5.28
CA ASN A 116 1.79 -8.57 6.49
C ASN A 116 0.45 -7.85 6.73
N GLN A 117 -0.12 -7.17 5.73
CA GLN A 117 -1.49 -6.65 5.84
C GLN A 117 -2.51 -7.79 5.84
N LEU A 118 -3.58 -7.60 6.62
CA LEU A 118 -4.58 -8.65 6.92
C LEU A 118 -5.91 -8.39 6.20
N PHE A 119 -5.86 -8.06 4.91
CA PHE A 119 -7.06 -8.02 4.06
C PHE A 119 -7.61 -9.43 3.81
N CYS A 120 -8.91 -9.56 3.54
CA CYS A 120 -9.50 -10.83 3.14
C CYS A 120 -9.16 -11.17 1.69
N GLU A 121 -9.33 -12.44 1.32
CA GLU A 121 -9.03 -12.95 -0.03
C GLU A 121 -9.87 -12.23 -1.10
N GLU A 122 -11.17 -12.03 -0.82
CA GLU A 122 -12.10 -11.30 -1.69
C GLU A 122 -11.65 -9.86 -1.94
N ASP A 123 -11.30 -9.11 -0.89
CA ASP A 123 -10.83 -7.72 -1.01
C ASP A 123 -9.51 -7.66 -1.80
N MET A 124 -8.60 -8.62 -1.60
CA MET A 124 -7.37 -8.70 -2.39
C MET A 124 -7.64 -8.99 -3.86
N GLU A 125 -8.52 -9.92 -4.18
CA GLU A 125 -8.82 -10.27 -5.58
C GLU A 125 -9.45 -9.08 -6.32
N ILE A 126 -10.42 -8.40 -5.71
CA ILE A 126 -11.02 -7.17 -6.27
C ILE A 126 -9.94 -6.08 -6.44
N SER A 127 -9.08 -5.91 -5.45
CA SER A 127 -7.99 -4.92 -5.50
C SER A 127 -7.01 -5.21 -6.64
N MET A 128 -6.57 -6.46 -6.80
CA MET A 128 -5.70 -6.86 -7.90
C MET A 128 -6.39 -6.68 -9.25
N GLY A 129 -7.71 -6.90 -9.32
CA GLY A 129 -8.53 -6.59 -10.49
C GLY A 129 -8.50 -5.11 -10.85
N HIS A 130 -8.69 -4.20 -9.89
CA HIS A 130 -8.59 -2.75 -10.13
C HIS A 130 -7.19 -2.32 -10.57
N LEU A 131 -6.15 -2.84 -9.92
CA LEU A 131 -4.77 -2.55 -10.32
C LEU A 131 -4.50 -3.05 -11.75
N ALA A 132 -5.02 -4.23 -12.12
CA ALA A 132 -4.94 -4.80 -13.47
C ALA A 132 -5.83 -4.10 -14.51
N GLN A 133 -6.84 -3.33 -14.11
CA GLN A 133 -7.62 -2.51 -15.03
C GLN A 133 -6.95 -1.16 -15.32
N GLY A 134 -6.14 -0.67 -14.38
CA GLY A 134 -5.23 0.47 -14.61
C GLY A 134 -4.09 0.14 -15.58
N THR A 135 -3.85 -1.14 -15.87
CA THR A 135 -2.79 -1.58 -16.78
C THR A 135 -3.27 -1.63 -18.23
N GLY A 136 -3.19 -0.49 -18.92
CA GLY A 136 -3.12 -0.43 -20.39
C GLY A 136 -1.66 -0.52 -20.88
N ALA A 137 -1.39 0.00 -22.09
CA ALA A 137 -0.01 0.20 -22.58
C ALA A 137 0.86 1.05 -21.63
N ASP A 138 0.20 1.79 -20.74
CA ASP A 138 0.79 2.71 -19.76
C ASP A 138 0.83 2.12 -18.32
N SER A 139 0.80 0.79 -18.16
CA SER A 139 0.93 0.16 -16.84
C SER A 139 2.15 0.69 -16.09
N THR A 140 1.92 1.40 -14.99
CA THR A 140 2.99 2.01 -14.19
C THR A 140 3.52 1.08 -13.11
N LEU A 141 2.75 0.06 -12.72
CA LEU A 141 3.05 -0.78 -11.55
C LEU A 141 4.25 -1.70 -11.83
N CYS A 142 5.40 -1.34 -11.27
CA CYS A 142 6.66 -2.05 -11.46
C CYS A 142 7.07 -2.90 -10.24
N SER A 143 6.54 -2.58 -9.05
CA SER A 143 6.91 -3.23 -7.78
C SER A 143 5.69 -3.54 -6.93
N LEU A 144 5.53 -4.81 -6.56
CA LEU A 144 4.45 -5.28 -5.72
C LEU A 144 4.96 -6.21 -4.61
N ASN A 145 4.79 -5.80 -3.36
CA ASN A 145 5.13 -6.62 -2.20
C ASN A 145 3.86 -7.07 -1.46
N LEU A 146 3.58 -8.36 -1.55
CA LEU A 146 2.43 -9.02 -0.91
C LEU A 146 2.87 -10.01 0.16
N SER A 147 4.11 -9.93 0.62
CA SER A 147 4.65 -10.91 1.57
C SER A 147 3.80 -11.02 2.84
N GLY A 148 3.58 -12.24 3.32
CA GLY A 148 2.78 -12.48 4.53
C GLY A 148 1.29 -12.17 4.43
N THR A 149 0.78 -11.83 3.24
CA THR A 149 -0.63 -11.57 2.99
C THR A 149 -1.42 -12.88 2.71
N LYS A 150 -2.72 -12.73 2.48
CA LYS A 150 -3.65 -13.79 2.07
C LYS A 150 -3.92 -13.80 0.56
N VAL A 151 -2.98 -13.30 -0.25
CA VAL A 151 -3.17 -13.29 -1.71
C VAL A 151 -3.33 -14.73 -2.24
N THR A 152 -4.23 -14.89 -3.20
CA THR A 152 -4.60 -16.15 -3.83
C THR A 152 -4.06 -16.23 -5.27
N THR A 153 -4.01 -17.44 -5.82
CA THR A 153 -3.60 -17.65 -7.22
C THR A 153 -4.48 -16.90 -8.23
N PRO A 154 -5.83 -16.86 -8.11
CA PRO A 154 -6.68 -16.05 -8.99
C PRO A 154 -6.32 -14.56 -8.98
N ALA A 155 -6.13 -13.98 -7.78
CA ALA A 155 -5.73 -12.58 -7.65
C ALA A 155 -4.39 -12.28 -8.34
N LEU A 156 -3.41 -13.20 -8.23
CA LEU A 156 -2.13 -13.08 -8.93
C LEU A 156 -2.28 -13.19 -10.45
N ARG A 157 -3.15 -14.07 -10.94
CA ARG A 157 -3.40 -14.24 -12.37
C ARG A 157 -3.96 -12.96 -13.01
N LEU A 158 -4.84 -12.24 -12.30
CA LEU A 158 -5.38 -10.95 -12.75
C LEU A 158 -4.27 -9.93 -12.99
N ILE A 159 -3.42 -9.70 -11.99
CA ILE A 159 -2.39 -8.64 -12.06
C ILE A 159 -1.21 -9.02 -12.96
N ILE A 160 -0.75 -10.28 -12.91
CA ILE A 160 0.37 -10.74 -13.75
C ILE A 160 -0.06 -10.84 -15.22
N GLY A 161 -1.30 -11.25 -15.49
CA GLY A 161 -1.80 -11.40 -16.86
C GLY A 161 -1.93 -10.10 -17.64
N GLN A 162 -2.04 -8.95 -16.96
CA GLN A 162 -2.19 -7.64 -17.59
C GLN A 162 -0.97 -6.71 -17.41
N SER A 163 -0.06 -7.03 -16.48
CA SER A 163 1.07 -6.15 -16.19
C SER A 163 2.25 -6.38 -17.15
N THR A 164 2.62 -5.33 -17.87
CA THR A 164 3.79 -5.29 -18.76
C THR A 164 5.03 -4.68 -18.12
N ALA A 165 4.89 -4.02 -16.96
CA ALA A 165 5.99 -3.30 -16.29
C ALA A 165 6.45 -3.97 -14.98
N LEU A 166 5.68 -4.93 -14.44
CA LEU A 166 5.97 -5.57 -13.16
C LEU A 166 7.29 -6.34 -13.22
N ASN A 167 8.27 -5.87 -12.45
CA ASN A 167 9.64 -6.40 -12.42
C ASN A 167 10.05 -6.89 -11.03
N TYR A 168 9.28 -6.53 -10.00
CA TYR A 168 9.47 -6.98 -8.63
C TYR A 168 8.15 -7.48 -8.06
N LEU A 169 8.13 -8.75 -7.62
CA LEU A 169 6.98 -9.35 -6.96
C LEU A 169 7.44 -10.17 -5.76
N ASN A 170 6.99 -9.82 -4.56
CA ASN A 170 7.30 -10.58 -3.35
C ASN A 170 6.08 -11.34 -2.83
N LEU A 171 6.15 -12.68 -2.90
CA LEU A 171 5.11 -13.62 -2.43
C LEU A 171 5.56 -14.44 -1.21
N SER A 172 6.65 -14.03 -0.57
CA SER A 172 7.22 -14.75 0.57
C SER A 172 6.20 -14.84 1.71
N SER A 173 6.13 -15.98 2.38
CA SER A 173 5.23 -16.19 3.54
C SER A 173 3.72 -16.03 3.27
N CYS A 174 3.27 -15.99 2.01
CA CYS A 174 1.84 -15.99 1.69
C CYS A 174 1.24 -17.36 2.02
N ARG A 175 0.38 -17.43 3.04
CA ARG A 175 -0.11 -18.72 3.57
C ARG A 175 -1.04 -19.46 2.60
N TYR A 176 -1.74 -18.72 1.75
CA TYR A 176 -2.75 -19.22 0.82
C TYR A 176 -2.19 -19.65 -0.54
N LEU A 177 -0.88 -19.47 -0.76
CA LEU A 177 -0.23 -19.95 -1.96
C LEU A 177 0.37 -21.36 -1.75
N PRO A 178 0.55 -22.16 -2.82
CA PRO A 178 1.40 -23.34 -2.84
C PRO A 178 2.85 -23.04 -2.42
N ARG A 179 3.52 -24.01 -1.77
CA ARG A 179 4.90 -23.84 -1.25
C ARG A 179 5.89 -23.38 -2.32
N GLY A 180 5.80 -23.91 -3.55
CA GLY A 180 6.71 -23.58 -4.65
C GLY A 180 6.61 -22.15 -5.16
N LEU A 181 5.55 -21.41 -4.80
CA LEU A 181 5.32 -20.05 -5.26
C LEU A 181 5.79 -18.98 -4.25
N LYS A 182 6.05 -19.37 -2.99
CA LYS A 182 6.31 -18.44 -1.88
C LYS A 182 7.75 -17.94 -1.86
N LYS A 183 8.10 -17.10 -2.82
CA LYS A 183 9.43 -16.50 -2.89
C LYS A 183 9.36 -15.08 -3.43
N LEU A 184 10.53 -14.45 -3.46
CA LEU A 184 10.76 -13.22 -4.16
C LEU A 184 11.06 -13.50 -5.64
N TYR A 185 10.43 -12.74 -6.52
CA TYR A 185 10.63 -12.77 -7.96
C TYR A 185 11.24 -11.45 -8.40
N ARG A 186 12.25 -11.53 -9.26
CA ARG A 186 12.93 -10.36 -9.83
C ARG A 186 13.10 -10.60 -11.32
N GLY A 187 12.62 -9.69 -12.15
CA GLY A 187 12.58 -9.88 -13.58
C GLY A 187 11.17 -10.14 -14.07
N GLN A 188 10.74 -9.36 -15.06
CA GLN A 188 9.46 -9.53 -15.72
C GLN A 188 9.25 -10.96 -16.26
N GLN A 189 10.29 -11.58 -16.82
CA GLN A 189 10.22 -12.94 -17.36
C GLN A 189 9.91 -13.99 -16.27
N GLU A 190 10.58 -13.92 -15.12
CA GLU A 190 10.34 -14.85 -14.01
C GLU A 190 8.92 -14.70 -13.46
N ILE A 191 8.41 -13.46 -13.42
CA ILE A 191 7.07 -13.14 -12.97
C ILE A 191 6.02 -13.66 -13.96
N HIS A 192 6.21 -13.48 -15.26
CA HIS A 192 5.26 -13.95 -16.28
C HIS A 192 5.20 -15.49 -16.35
N GLN A 193 6.33 -16.18 -16.13
CA GLN A 193 6.37 -17.65 -16.01
C GLN A 193 5.53 -18.20 -14.84
N LEU A 194 5.07 -17.35 -13.91
CA LEU A 194 4.14 -17.79 -12.88
C LEU A 194 2.77 -18.16 -13.44
N LEU A 195 2.35 -17.58 -14.56
CA LEU A 195 1.05 -17.88 -15.17
C LEU A 195 0.94 -19.35 -15.59
N GLU A 196 2.04 -19.94 -16.04
CA GLU A 196 2.14 -21.38 -16.40
C GLU A 196 2.04 -22.29 -15.17
N LYS A 197 2.35 -21.78 -13.98
CA LYS A 197 2.31 -22.54 -12.71
C LYS A 197 0.98 -22.41 -11.98
N PHE A 198 0.04 -21.67 -12.56
CA PHE A 198 -1.31 -21.47 -12.03
C PHE A 198 -2.33 -22.45 -12.65
N GLU A 199 -1.88 -23.36 -13.51
CA GLU A 199 -2.66 -24.48 -14.07
C GLU A 199 -2.89 -25.61 -13.06
#